data_AF-A0A2H5DUX5-F1
#
_entry.id   AF-A0A2H5DUX5-F1
#
_cell.length_a   1.000
_cell.length_b   1.000
_cell.length_c   1.000
_cell.angle_alpha   90.00
_cell.angle_beta   90.00
_cell.angle_gamma   90.00
#
_symmetry.space_group_name_H-M   'P 1'
#
loop_
_entity.id
_entity.type
_entity.pdbx_description
1 polymer ?
#
loop_
_entity_poly.entity_id
_entity_poly.type
_entity_poly.pdbx_seq_one_letter_code
_entity_poly.pdbx_strand_id
1 'polypeptide(L)' 'MKIQELKQGDLITQQIDNLVVSFKVLSIKQIGRRFQVTFSSASGVETASYQADALLTSV' A
#
# COMPACT_ATOMS: atom_id res chain seq x y z
N MET A 1 0.29 -8.84 4.67
CA MET A 1 -1.13 -8.54 4.37
C MET A 1 -1.37 -8.72 2.88
N LYS A 2 -2.47 -9.33 2.44
CA LYS A 2 -2.76 -9.42 0.99
C LYS A 2 -3.29 -8.08 0.48
N ILE A 3 -2.97 -7.71 -0.75
CA ILE A 3 -3.46 -6.44 -1.32
C ILE A 3 -4.99 -6.37 -1.37
N GLN A 4 -5.66 -7.50 -1.55
CA GLN A 4 -7.12 -7.62 -1.58
C GLN A 4 -7.77 -7.34 -0.22
N GLU A 5 -7.03 -7.45 0.87
CA GLU A 5 -7.53 -7.25 2.24
C GLU A 5 -7.41 -5.79 2.68
N LEU A 6 -6.68 -4.97 1.92
CA LEU A 6 -6.49 -3.56 2.24
C LEU A 6 -7.79 -2.77 2.17
N LYS A 7 -7.88 -1.79 3.05
CA LYS A 7 -8.96 -0.82 3.11
C LYS A 7 -8.40 0.59 3.11
N GLN A 8 -9.21 1.51 2.61
CA GLN A 8 -8.93 2.92 2.76
C GLN A 8 -8.85 3.28 4.25
N GLY A 9 -7.80 4.02 4.62
CA GLY A 9 -7.51 4.38 6.00
C GLY A 9 -6.53 3.45 6.70
N ASP A 10 -6.23 2.27 6.15
CA ASP A 10 -5.25 1.35 6.74
C ASP A 10 -3.86 2.02 6.83
N LEU A 11 -3.14 1.67 7.90
CA LEU A 11 -1.78 2.09 8.17
C LEU A 11 -0.85 0.89 8.01
N ILE A 12 0.20 1.08 7.22
CA ILE A 12 1.22 0.08 6.92
C ILE A 12 2.56 0.64 7.34
N THR A 13 3.34 -0.13 8.11
CA THR A 13 4.72 0.20 8.44
C THR A 13 5.67 -0.66 7.64
N GLN A 14 6.67 -0.03 7.02
CA GLN A 14 7.69 -0.74 6.27
C GLN A 14 9.07 -0.23 6.64
N GLN A 15 10.02 -1.15 6.77
CA GLN A 15 11.42 -0.79 6.92
C GLN A 15 12.04 -0.56 5.55
N ILE A 16 12.50 0.66 5.29
CA ILE A 16 13.16 1.09 4.06
C ILE A 16 14.47 1.78 4.48
N ASP A 17 15.61 1.30 3.99
CA ASP A 17 16.94 1.88 4.30
C ASP A 17 17.18 2.09 5.82
N ASN A 18 16.84 1.09 6.64
CA ASN A 18 16.91 1.13 8.11
C ASN A 18 16.00 2.16 8.79
N LEU A 19 15.07 2.78 8.06
CA LEU A 19 14.05 3.67 8.59
C LEU A 19 12.69 2.99 8.58
N VAL A 20 11.92 3.16 9.65
CA VAL A 20 10.51 2.75 9.68
C VAL A 20 9.68 3.86 9.05
N VAL A 21 9.08 3.56 7.92
CA VAL A 21 8.21 4.48 7.17
C VAL A 21 6.76 4.02 7.32
N SER A 22 5.90 4.95 7.71
CA SER A 22 4.45 4.72 7.83
C SER A 22 3.73 5.23 6.59
N PHE A 23 2.94 4.35 5.99
CA PHE A 23 2.10 4.62 4.83
C PHE A 23 0.63 4.52 5.22
N LYS A 24 -0.16 5.53 4.88
CA LYS A 24 -1.62 5.49 4.98
C LYS A 24 -2.22 5.23 3.60
N VAL A 25 -3.17 4.30 3.54
CA VAL A 25 -3.87 3.98 2.31
C VAL A 25 -4.96 5.02 2.06
N LEU A 26 -4.81 5.80 0.99
CA LEU A 26 -5.75 6.87 0.64
C LEU A 26 -6.88 6.37 -0.27
N SER A 27 -6.57 5.48 -1.20
CA SER A 27 -7.59 4.91 -2.09
C SER A 27 -7.14 3.56 -2.65
N ILE A 28 -8.12 2.73 -2.97
CA ILE A 28 -7.95 1.42 -3.60
C ILE A 28 -8.94 1.34 -4.75
N LYS A 29 -8.46 1.02 -5.94
CA LYS A 29 -9.28 0.81 -7.13
C LYS A 29 -8.88 -0.49 -7.80
N GLN A 30 -9.85 -1.36 -8.04
CA GLN A 30 -9.63 -2.54 -8.86
C GLN A 30 -9.77 -2.16 -10.34
N ILE A 31 -8.72 -2.40 -11.12
CA ILE A 31 -8.67 -2.17 -12.56
C ILE A 31 -8.38 -3.51 -13.23
N GLY A 32 -9.45 -4.17 -13.70
CA GLY A 32 -9.38 -5.54 -14.19
C GLY A 32 -8.91 -6.50 -13.10
N ARG A 33 -7.76 -7.16 -13.32
CA ARG A 33 -7.15 -8.11 -12.37
C ARG A 33 -6.14 -7.47 -11.41
N ARG A 34 -5.90 -6.15 -11.55
CA ARG A 34 -4.93 -5.42 -10.75
C ARG A 34 -5.60 -4.51 -9.74
N PHE A 35 -4.90 -4.22 -8.66
CA PHE A 35 -5.29 -3.25 -7.65
C PHE A 35 -4.36 -2.06 -7.75
N GLN A 36 -4.92 -0.89 -8.05
CA GLN A 36 -4.23 0.37 -7.96
C GLN A 36 -4.47 0.95 -6.57
N VAL A 37 -3.39 1.22 -5.83
CA VAL A 37 -3.45 1.70 -4.45
C VAL A 37 -2.64 2.99 -4.35
N THR A 38 -3.26 4.02 -3.79
CA THR A 38 -2.62 5.30 -3.49
C THR A 38 -2.26 5.35 -2.01
N PHE A 39 -1.01 5.65 -1.71
CA PHE A 39 -0.49 5.76 -0.35
C PHE A 39 -0.02 7.19 -0.07
N SER A 40 -0.12 7.62 1.19
CA SER A 40 0.55 8.81 1.69
C SER A 40 1.55 8.46 2.79
N SER A 41 2.73 9.07 2.76
CA SER A 41 3.73 9.00 3.81
C SER A 41 4.32 10.39 4.09
N ALA A 42 5.30 10.47 4.98
CA ALA A 42 6.06 11.70 5.20
C ALA A 42 6.80 12.20 3.94
N SER A 43 7.08 11.31 2.99
CA SER A 43 7.78 11.64 1.74
C SER A 43 6.85 12.09 0.61
N GLY A 44 5.53 11.99 0.78
CA GLY A 44 4.54 12.41 -0.21
C GLY A 44 3.46 11.38 -0.49
N VAL A 45 2.76 11.57 -1.61
CA VAL A 45 1.66 10.71 -2.06
C VAL A 45 2.05 10.03 -3.36
N GLU A 46 1.97 8.70 -3.40
CA GLU A 46 2.29 7.91 -4.59
C GLU A 46 1.23 6.85 -4.86
N THR A 47 1.19 6.38 -6.10
CA THR A 47 0.25 5.34 -6.53
C THR A 47 0.99 4.18 -7.15
N ALA A 48 0.70 2.97 -6.67
CA ALA A 48 1.28 1.72 -7.13
C ALA A 48 0.21 0.77 -7.66
N SER A 49 0.59 -0.14 -8.55
CA SER A 49 -0.32 -1.13 -9.13
C SER A 49 0.17 -2.55 -8.83
N TYR A 50 -0.68 -3.35 -8.23
CA TYR A 50 -0.38 -4.70 -7.75
C TYR A 50 -1.23 -5.75 -8.45
N GLN A 51 -0.72 -6.98 -8.54
CA GLN A 51 -1.54 -8.15 -8.88
C GLN A 51 -2.47 -8.48 -7.71
N ALA A 52 -3.61 -9.12 -7.97
CA ALA A 52 -4.58 -9.49 -6.93
C ALA A 52 -3.97 -10.35 -5.80
N ASP A 53 -3.02 -11.22 -6.11
CA ASP A 53 -2.34 -12.10 -5.16
C ASP A 53 -1.11 -11.46 -4.49
N ALA A 54 -0.83 -10.18 -4.76
CA ALA A 54 0.31 -9.50 -4.16
C ALA A 54 0.21 -9.47 -2.64
N LEU A 55 1.35 -9.74 -2.00
CA LEU A 55 1.52 -9.67 -0.56
C LEU A 55 2.33 -8.42 -0.21
N LEU A 56 1.78 -7.61 0.69
CA LEU A 56 2.51 -6.54 1.37
C LEU A 56 3.17 -7.11 2.62
N THR A 57 4.49 -7.08 2.64
CA THR A 57 5.28 -7.40 3.83
C THR A 57 5.42 -6.15 4.67
N SER A 58 4.65 -6.09 5.76
CA SER A 58 4.89 -5.16 6.87
C SER A 58 6.05 -5.71 7.70
N VAL A 59 6.88 -4.83 8.24
CA VAL A 59 7.88 -5.18 9.26
C VAL A 59 7.35 -4.73 10.62
#